data_AF-A0A971YXV0-F1
#
_entry.id   AF-A0A971YXV0-F1
#
_cell.length_a   1.000
_cell.length_b   1.000
_cell.length_c   1.000
_cell.angle_alpha   90.00
_cell.angle_beta   90.00
_cell.angle_gamma   90.00
#
_symmetry.space_group_name_H-M   'P 1'
#
loop_
_entity.id
_entity.type
_entity.pdbx_description
1 polymer ?
#
loop_
_entity_poly.entity_id
_entity_poly.type
_entity_poly.pdbx_seq_one_letter_code
_entity_poly.pdbx_strand_id
1 'polypeptide(L)'
;MAQLIIAQSRALAGKYRRYFAEAAGERDLTIWTWPDLLREIGTLVGPPPTTLLTPLQQLLLVREACLSTRSELRRFGSIAETRGFWSGLNRFISQLRQNRRSICEVVGDLDKVADLQIIVHRYEELLATTGLTDLAGRYEQLTSALRAAVTTVELLPGVTELCVVGLAEPNGVQRELLEALAERGLTYSHRLSLLPPSRPQQLQLLTAAEPYGEIRAVADRVVGLLSAGASVNDIAVVYPSEQYLSLVQKEFERRDIPVRASLTKKLAAIPLIRDLLSGYAERAGKATFAEH
;
A
#
# COMPACT_ATOMS: atom_id res chain seq x y z
N MET A 1 13.97 27.74 -0.70
CA MET A 1 13.67 26.38 -0.20
C MET A 1 14.87 25.49 -0.48
N ALA A 2 15.07 24.41 0.27
CA ALA A 2 16.16 23.46 -0.01
C ALA A 2 15.70 21.98 0.08
N GLN A 3 14.61 21.69 0.80
CA GLN A 3 14.17 20.31 1.06
C GLN A 3 12.69 20.12 0.76
N LEU A 4 12.36 19.06 0.02
CA LEU A 4 11.01 18.54 -0.22
C LEU A 4 10.80 17.26 0.59
N ILE A 5 9.73 17.18 1.36
CA ILE A 5 9.38 15.98 2.14
C ILE A 5 8.41 15.10 1.34
N ILE A 6 8.71 13.81 1.21
CA ILE A 6 7.85 12.81 0.56
C ILE A 6 7.32 11.85 1.64
N ALA A 7 6.09 12.08 2.09
CA ALA A 7 5.43 11.22 3.06
C ALA A 7 4.83 9.97 2.39
N GLN A 8 4.94 8.82 3.04
CA GLN A 8 4.38 7.55 2.56
C GLN A 8 2.87 7.60 2.30
N SER A 9 2.12 8.41 3.06
CA SER A 9 0.67 8.51 2.96
C SER A 9 0.16 9.92 3.15
N ARG A 10 -1.06 10.19 2.66
CA ARG A 10 -1.74 11.47 2.88
C ARG A 10 -2.01 11.76 4.35
N ALA A 11 -2.33 10.73 5.14
CA ALA A 11 -2.53 10.87 6.58
C ALA A 11 -1.24 11.32 7.29
N LEU A 12 -0.10 10.72 6.92
CA LEU A 12 1.20 11.11 7.45
C LEU A 12 1.60 12.52 7.00
N ALA A 13 1.39 12.86 5.73
CA ALA A 13 1.59 14.22 5.22
C ALA A 13 0.78 15.25 6.02
N GLY A 14 -0.51 14.97 6.25
CA GLY A 14 -1.38 15.84 7.05
C GLY A 14 -0.95 15.95 8.52
N LYS A 15 -0.41 14.87 9.11
CA LYS A 15 0.17 14.90 10.46
C LYS A 15 1.37 15.85 10.53
N TYR A 16 2.31 15.74 9.58
CA TYR A 16 3.49 16.60 9.57
C TYR A 16 3.16 18.05 9.27
N ARG A 17 2.26 18.33 8.33
CA ARG A 17 1.80 19.70 8.06
C ARG A 17 1.25 20.37 9.31
N ARG A 18 0.39 19.68 10.09
CA ARG A 18 -0.13 20.20 11.36
C ARG A 18 0.97 20.43 12.39
N TYR A 19 1.82 19.43 12.61
CA TYR A 19 2.92 19.52 13.56
C TYR A 19 3.84 20.72 13.28
N PHE A 20 4.24 20.91 12.01
CA PHE A 20 5.13 22.02 11.65
C PHE A 20 4.42 23.38 11.66
N ALA A 21 3.13 23.45 11.31
CA ALA A 21 2.36 24.68 11.45
C ALA A 21 2.25 25.14 12.92
N GLU A 22 2.19 24.20 13.86
CA GLU A 22 2.13 24.49 15.30
C GLU A 22 3.51 24.77 15.93
N ALA A 23 4.54 24.02 15.55
CA ALA A 23 5.83 24.01 16.24
C ALA A 23 6.90 24.92 15.61
N ALA A 24 6.86 25.15 14.30
CA ALA A 24 7.91 25.84 13.57
C ALA A 24 7.33 27.07 12.90
N GLY A 25 7.40 28.23 13.56
CA GLY A 25 7.02 29.51 12.96
C GLY A 25 7.51 29.59 11.51
N GLU A 26 6.57 29.85 10.59
CA GLU A 26 6.71 29.98 9.12
C GLU A 26 7.96 29.33 8.48
N ARG A 27 8.25 28.06 8.77
CA ARG A 27 9.13 27.29 7.88
C ARG A 27 8.29 26.81 6.71
N ASP A 28 8.57 27.37 5.54
CA ASP A 28 7.96 26.94 4.30
C ASP A 28 8.45 25.53 3.96
N LEU A 29 7.70 24.52 4.41
CA LEU A 29 7.98 23.10 4.20
C LEU A 29 6.98 22.55 3.19
N THR A 30 7.49 22.20 2.02
CA THR A 30 6.70 21.47 1.04
C THR A 30 6.67 20.00 1.45
N ILE A 31 5.47 19.50 1.75
CA ILE A 31 5.22 18.10 2.09
C ILE A 31 4.31 17.50 1.03
N TRP A 32 4.82 16.52 0.29
CA TRP A 32 4.13 15.77 -0.74
C TRP A 32 3.95 14.30 -0.35
N THR A 33 3.12 13.60 -1.11
CA THR A 33 3.06 12.14 -1.11
C THR A 33 3.69 11.59 -2.39
N TRP A 34 3.94 10.28 -2.44
CA TRP A 34 4.40 9.63 -3.67
C TRP A 34 3.51 9.95 -4.89
N PRO A 35 2.16 9.86 -4.84
CA PRO A 35 1.31 10.29 -5.94
C PRO A 35 1.50 11.75 -6.37
N ASP A 36 1.74 12.66 -5.42
CA ASP A 36 1.95 14.08 -5.73
C ASP A 36 3.27 14.25 -6.50
N LEU A 37 4.34 13.59 -6.05
CA LEU A 37 5.65 13.58 -6.72
C LEU A 37 5.55 12.99 -8.14
N LEU A 38 4.89 11.83 -8.30
CA LEU A 38 4.73 11.19 -9.61
C LEU A 38 3.98 12.08 -10.59
N ARG A 39 2.94 12.78 -10.10
CA ARG A 39 2.18 13.72 -10.92
C ARG A 39 3.06 14.90 -11.37
N GLU A 40 3.82 15.48 -10.45
CA GLU A 40 4.70 16.61 -10.77
C GLU A 40 5.79 16.23 -11.78
N ILE A 41 6.47 15.10 -11.53
CA ILE A 41 7.46 14.57 -12.49
C ILE A 41 6.80 14.33 -13.84
N GLY A 42 5.59 13.76 -13.84
CA GLY A 42 4.80 13.56 -15.05
C GLY A 42 4.53 14.85 -15.82
N THR A 43 4.22 15.96 -15.15
CA THR A 43 4.02 17.25 -15.85
C THR A 43 5.30 17.80 -16.49
N LEU A 44 6.47 17.43 -15.98
CA LEU A 44 7.76 17.95 -16.42
C LEU A 44 8.36 17.16 -17.58
N VAL A 45 8.19 15.83 -17.58
CA VAL A 45 8.83 14.94 -18.57
C VAL A 45 7.98 14.70 -19.83
N GLY A 46 6.79 15.30 -19.93
CA GLY A 46 5.93 15.22 -21.12
C GLY A 46 4.59 14.52 -20.87
N PRO A 47 3.79 14.24 -21.93
CA PRO A 47 2.39 13.85 -21.77
C PRO A 47 2.25 12.64 -20.83
N PRO A 48 1.26 12.68 -19.92
CA PRO A 48 1.14 11.69 -18.87
C PRO A 48 1.00 10.31 -19.52
N PRO A 49 1.88 9.35 -19.18
CA PRO A 49 1.83 8.06 -19.83
C PRO A 49 0.53 7.35 -19.44
N THR A 50 -0.06 6.58 -20.35
CA THR A 50 -1.05 5.48 -20.15
C THR A 50 -1.93 5.53 -18.89
N THR A 51 -3.26 5.45 -18.99
CA THR A 51 -4.16 5.50 -17.82
C THR A 51 -3.77 4.49 -16.72
N LEU A 52 -3.69 4.97 -15.46
CA LEU A 52 -3.34 4.14 -14.31
C LEU A 52 -4.50 3.19 -13.96
N LEU A 53 -4.18 1.90 -13.78
CA LEU A 53 -5.14 0.90 -13.33
C LEU A 53 -5.66 1.21 -11.93
N THR A 54 -6.98 1.09 -11.78
CA THR A 54 -7.58 0.94 -10.46
C THR A 54 -7.28 -0.47 -9.91
N PRO A 55 -7.33 -0.66 -8.57
CA PRO A 55 -7.11 -1.99 -7.98
C PRO A 55 -8.06 -3.07 -8.50
N LEU A 56 -9.30 -2.70 -8.86
CA LEU A 56 -10.25 -3.62 -9.46
C LEU A 56 -9.86 -4.01 -10.89
N GLN A 57 -9.48 -3.04 -11.73
CA GLN A 57 -9.05 -3.33 -13.10
C GLN A 57 -7.80 -4.21 -13.11
N GLN A 58 -6.84 -3.96 -12.22
CA GLN A 58 -5.66 -4.81 -12.09
C GLN A 58 -6.04 -6.25 -11.74
N LEU A 59 -6.95 -6.46 -10.78
CA LEU A 59 -7.45 -7.79 -10.43
C LEU A 59 -8.16 -8.48 -11.61
N LEU A 60 -8.93 -7.73 -12.40
CA LEU A 60 -9.61 -8.25 -13.58
C LEU A 60 -8.63 -8.66 -14.69
N LEU A 61 -7.56 -7.89 -14.91
CA LEU A 61 -6.50 -8.27 -15.84
C LEU A 61 -5.74 -9.51 -15.37
N VAL A 62 -5.45 -9.62 -14.07
CA VAL A 62 -4.84 -10.83 -13.50
C VAL A 62 -5.74 -12.05 -13.66
N ARG A 63 -7.05 -11.89 -13.42
CA ARG A 63 -8.04 -12.95 -13.71
C ARG A 63 -7.99 -13.36 -15.18
N GLU A 64 -8.03 -12.40 -16.10
CA GLU A 64 -8.00 -12.67 -17.54
C GLU A 64 -6.70 -13.38 -17.96
N ALA A 65 -5.56 -12.97 -17.40
CA ALA A 65 -4.28 -13.65 -17.62
C ALA A 65 -4.31 -15.11 -17.14
N CYS A 66 -4.89 -15.39 -15.97
CA CYS A 66 -5.04 -16.75 -15.46
C CYS A 66 -5.95 -17.62 -16.32
N LEU A 67 -7.09 -17.05 -16.77
CA LEU A 67 -8.08 -17.80 -17.53
C LEU A 67 -7.61 -18.09 -18.95
N SER A 68 -7.01 -17.10 -19.62
CA SER A 68 -6.53 -17.25 -21.01
C SER A 68 -5.34 -18.18 -21.15
N THR A 69 -4.56 -18.39 -20.08
CA THR A 69 -3.41 -19.32 -20.09
C THR A 69 -3.71 -20.67 -19.46
N ARG A 70 -4.94 -20.91 -18.98
CA ARG A 70 -5.29 -22.07 -18.13
C ARG A 70 -4.85 -23.41 -18.72
N SER A 71 -5.02 -23.62 -20.02
CA SER A 71 -4.66 -24.87 -20.71
C SER A 71 -3.15 -25.12 -20.81
N GLU A 72 -2.34 -24.08 -20.61
CA GLU A 72 -0.88 -24.14 -20.66
C GLU A 72 -0.27 -24.41 -19.28
N LEU A 73 -1.03 -24.17 -18.20
CA LEU A 73 -0.56 -24.29 -16.82
C LEU A 73 -0.54 -25.75 -16.37
N ARG A 74 0.61 -26.22 -15.92
CA ARG A 74 0.79 -27.61 -15.46
C ARG A 74 0.32 -27.81 -14.03
N ARG A 75 0.62 -26.87 -13.15
CA ARG A 75 0.43 -26.97 -11.70
C ARG A 75 -0.75 -26.17 -11.21
N PHE A 76 -0.98 -24.99 -11.78
CA PHE A 76 -2.06 -24.09 -11.35
C PHE A 76 -3.32 -24.17 -12.19
N GLY A 77 -3.36 -24.97 -13.27
CA GLY A 77 -4.51 -25.06 -14.18
C GLY A 77 -5.85 -25.41 -13.51
N SER A 78 -5.82 -26.21 -12.44
CA SER A 78 -7.03 -26.59 -11.68
C SER A 78 -7.56 -25.49 -10.76
N ILE A 79 -6.69 -24.55 -10.34
CA ILE A 79 -7.06 -23.46 -9.42
C ILE A 79 -7.09 -22.07 -10.09
N ALA A 80 -6.73 -22.00 -11.37
CA ALA A 80 -6.63 -20.78 -12.17
C ALA A 80 -7.96 -19.98 -12.24
N GLU A 81 -9.10 -20.62 -11.96
CA GLU A 81 -10.43 -19.99 -11.95
C GLU A 81 -10.89 -19.53 -10.57
N THR A 82 -10.10 -19.80 -9.53
CA THR A 82 -10.50 -19.50 -8.17
C THR A 82 -10.18 -18.05 -7.81
N ARG A 83 -11.14 -17.36 -7.21
CA ARG A 83 -10.97 -15.96 -6.75
C ARG A 83 -9.81 -15.80 -5.77
N GLY A 84 -9.59 -16.79 -4.91
CA GLY A 84 -8.47 -16.81 -3.97
C GLY A 84 -7.13 -16.79 -4.68
N PHE A 85 -6.99 -17.56 -5.77
CA PHE A 85 -5.79 -17.59 -6.59
C PHE A 85 -5.55 -16.24 -7.29
N TRP A 86 -6.57 -15.63 -7.94
CA TRP A 86 -6.41 -14.31 -8.57
C TRP A 86 -5.96 -13.24 -7.58
N SER A 87 -6.53 -13.25 -6.37
CA SER A 87 -6.20 -12.28 -5.32
C SER A 87 -4.77 -12.48 -4.79
N GLY A 88 -4.35 -13.74 -4.64
CA GLY A 88 -2.97 -14.10 -4.32
C GLY A 88 -2.00 -13.65 -5.41
N LEU A 89 -2.31 -13.96 -6.66
CA LEU A 89 -1.48 -13.63 -7.80
C LEU A 89 -1.38 -12.12 -8.05
N ASN A 90 -2.47 -11.37 -7.89
CA ASN A 90 -2.43 -9.91 -8.01
C ASN A 90 -1.46 -9.27 -7.01
N ARG A 91 -1.44 -9.77 -5.76
CA ARG A 91 -0.47 -9.33 -4.74
C ARG A 91 0.95 -9.74 -5.12
N PHE A 92 1.14 -10.97 -5.58
CA PHE A 92 2.44 -11.48 -6.02
C PHE A 92 3.03 -10.66 -7.17
N ILE A 93 2.26 -10.43 -8.24
CA ILE A 93 2.68 -9.61 -9.39
C ILE A 93 3.02 -8.18 -8.95
N SER A 94 2.16 -7.57 -8.12
CA SER A 94 2.42 -6.23 -7.58
C SER A 94 3.74 -6.19 -6.79
N GLN A 95 4.00 -7.20 -5.95
CA GLN A 95 5.23 -7.28 -5.16
C GLN A 95 6.47 -7.50 -6.02
N LEU A 96 6.40 -8.40 -7.02
CA LEU A 96 7.52 -8.63 -7.96
C LEU A 96 7.89 -7.34 -8.68
N ARG A 97 6.90 -6.67 -9.28
CA ARG A 97 7.12 -5.45 -10.06
C ARG A 97 7.64 -4.31 -9.18
N GLN A 98 7.01 -4.06 -8.02
CA GLN A 98 7.43 -2.99 -7.11
C GLN A 98 8.84 -3.19 -6.53
N ASN A 99 9.28 -4.43 -6.35
CA ASN A 99 10.58 -4.75 -5.75
C ASN A 99 11.64 -5.16 -6.77
N ARG A 100 11.34 -5.14 -8.08
CA ARG A 100 12.27 -5.54 -9.15
C ARG A 100 12.84 -6.95 -8.98
N ARG A 101 12.04 -7.87 -8.46
CA ARG A 101 12.47 -9.26 -8.22
C ARG A 101 12.07 -10.15 -9.37
N SER A 102 12.93 -11.10 -9.71
CA SER A 102 12.57 -12.17 -10.63
C SER A 102 11.68 -13.21 -9.93
N ILE A 103 10.86 -13.94 -10.71
CA ILE A 103 10.01 -15.02 -10.17
C ILE A 103 10.89 -16.09 -9.51
N CYS A 104 12.04 -16.41 -10.09
CA CYS A 104 12.99 -17.41 -9.59
C CYS A 104 13.57 -17.05 -8.21
N GLU A 105 13.80 -15.77 -7.92
CA GLU A 105 14.29 -15.32 -6.60
C GLU A 105 13.27 -15.53 -5.49
N VAL A 106 11.98 -15.42 -5.82
CA VAL A 106 10.89 -15.47 -4.85
C VAL A 106 10.32 -16.88 -4.70
N VAL A 107 10.38 -17.69 -5.75
CA VAL A 107 9.76 -19.01 -5.83
C VAL A 107 10.84 -20.07 -6.05
N GLY A 108 11.11 -20.89 -5.03
CA GLY A 108 12.12 -21.95 -5.10
C GLY A 108 11.69 -23.23 -5.83
N ASP A 109 10.49 -23.28 -6.39
CA ASP A 109 9.89 -24.47 -7.02
C ASP A 109 9.77 -24.23 -8.54
N LEU A 110 10.59 -24.92 -9.33
CA LEU A 110 10.73 -24.69 -10.78
C LEU A 110 9.42 -24.88 -11.55
N ASP A 111 8.59 -25.84 -11.16
CA ASP A 111 7.29 -26.06 -11.82
C ASP A 111 6.33 -24.91 -11.56
N LYS A 112 6.37 -24.33 -10.34
CA LYS A 112 5.59 -23.12 -10.05
C LYS A 112 6.14 -21.91 -10.80
N VAL A 113 7.46 -21.79 -10.92
CA VAL A 113 8.11 -20.70 -11.65
C VAL A 113 7.62 -20.67 -13.10
N ALA A 114 7.59 -21.82 -13.78
CA ALA A 114 7.16 -21.92 -15.17
C ALA A 114 5.71 -21.43 -15.37
N ASP A 115 4.75 -21.94 -14.58
CA ASP A 115 3.36 -21.49 -14.66
C ASP A 115 3.22 -20.00 -14.34
N LEU A 116 3.93 -19.49 -13.32
CA LEU A 116 3.87 -18.07 -12.95
C LEU A 116 4.46 -17.17 -14.03
N GLN A 117 5.52 -17.61 -14.72
CA GLN A 117 6.10 -16.89 -15.85
C GLN A 117 5.09 -16.74 -16.98
N ILE A 118 4.38 -17.81 -17.33
CA ILE A 118 3.32 -17.78 -18.35
C ILE A 118 2.25 -16.74 -17.98
N ILE A 119 1.75 -16.78 -16.74
CA ILE A 119 0.68 -15.85 -16.33
C ILE A 119 1.18 -14.40 -16.25
N VAL A 120 2.39 -14.17 -15.72
CA VAL A 120 2.98 -12.82 -15.63
C VAL A 120 3.20 -12.24 -17.02
N HIS A 121 3.75 -13.03 -17.94
CA HIS A 121 3.93 -12.61 -19.33
C HIS A 121 2.59 -12.23 -19.97
N ARG A 122 1.55 -13.06 -19.79
CA ARG A 122 0.21 -12.75 -20.30
C ARG A 122 -0.38 -11.47 -19.70
N TYR A 123 -0.16 -11.23 -18.41
CA TYR A 123 -0.57 -9.98 -17.76
C TYR A 123 0.12 -8.75 -18.39
N GLU A 124 1.41 -8.86 -18.72
CA GLU A 124 2.16 -7.78 -19.38
C GLU A 124 1.66 -7.51 -20.81
N GLU A 125 1.35 -8.56 -21.57
CA GLU A 125 0.70 -8.42 -22.89
C GLU A 125 -0.65 -7.72 -22.78
N LEU A 126 -1.46 -8.06 -21.77
CA LEU A 126 -2.75 -7.42 -21.52
C LEU A 126 -2.60 -5.94 -21.14
N LEU A 127 -1.57 -5.57 -20.36
CA LEU A 127 -1.24 -4.17 -20.09
C LEU A 127 -0.91 -3.41 -21.38
N ALA A 128 -0.02 -3.98 -22.21
CA ALA A 128 0.41 -3.37 -23.46
C ALA A 128 -0.75 -3.17 -24.44
N THR A 129 -1.60 -4.17 -24.62
CA THR A 129 -2.74 -4.13 -25.55
C THR A 129 -3.85 -3.19 -25.12
N THR A 130 -4.07 -3.03 -23.81
CA THR A 130 -5.11 -2.11 -23.28
C THR A 130 -4.65 -0.66 -23.19
N GLY A 131 -3.35 -0.39 -23.34
CA GLY A 131 -2.78 0.95 -23.12
C GLY A 131 -2.88 1.42 -21.67
N LEU A 132 -3.04 0.47 -20.73
CA LEU A 132 -3.12 0.72 -19.30
C LEU A 132 -1.76 0.48 -18.64
N THR A 133 -1.53 1.12 -17.49
CA THR A 133 -0.32 0.88 -16.69
C THR A 133 -0.68 0.68 -15.23
N ASP A 134 0.03 -0.20 -14.54
CA ASP A 134 -0.06 -0.29 -13.09
C ASP A 134 0.86 0.73 -12.41
N LEU A 135 0.88 0.75 -11.08
CA LEU A 135 1.70 1.70 -10.34
C LEU A 135 3.19 1.48 -10.59
N ALA A 136 3.67 0.24 -10.70
CA ALA A 136 5.08 -0.04 -10.96
C ALA A 136 5.48 0.40 -12.37
N GLY A 137 4.62 0.12 -13.36
CA GLY A 137 4.76 0.63 -14.73
C GLY A 137 4.78 2.16 -14.80
N ARG A 138 4.01 2.86 -13.96
CA ARG A 138 4.09 4.32 -13.83
C ARG A 138 5.46 4.80 -13.36
N TYR A 139 6.02 4.16 -12.32
CA TYR A 139 7.36 4.50 -11.85
C TYR A 139 8.39 4.25 -12.95
N GLU A 140 8.34 3.10 -13.62
CA GLU A 140 9.20 2.75 -14.76
C GLU A 140 9.20 3.83 -15.84
N GLN A 141 8.01 4.19 -16.34
CA GLN A 141 7.85 5.16 -17.41
C GLN A 141 8.44 6.52 -17.05
N LEU A 142 8.18 7.00 -15.82
CA LEU A 142 8.68 8.28 -15.34
C LEU A 142 10.19 8.26 -15.10
N THR A 143 10.72 7.17 -14.53
CA THR A 143 12.17 6.99 -14.35
C THR A 143 12.89 6.96 -15.70
N SER A 144 12.37 6.23 -16.69
CA SER A 144 12.94 6.18 -18.04
C SER A 144 12.86 7.53 -18.74
N ALA A 145 11.73 8.24 -18.66
CA ALA A 145 11.57 9.57 -19.23
C ALA A 145 12.52 10.60 -18.58
N LEU A 146 12.66 10.53 -17.25
CA LEU A 146 13.62 11.33 -16.50
C LEU A 146 15.06 11.08 -16.96
N ARG A 147 15.46 9.83 -17.21
CA ARG A 147 16.80 9.51 -17.70
C ARG A 147 17.03 9.95 -19.15
N ALA A 148 16.01 9.82 -20.00
CA ALA A 148 16.09 10.19 -21.41
C ALA A 148 16.08 11.71 -21.67
N ALA A 149 15.58 12.53 -20.73
CA ALA A 149 15.49 13.97 -20.91
C ALA A 149 16.88 14.62 -21.12
N VAL A 150 17.14 15.17 -22.30
CA VAL A 150 18.46 15.74 -22.65
C VAL A 150 18.73 17.05 -21.90
N THR A 151 17.68 17.83 -21.64
CA THR A 151 17.81 19.12 -20.96
C THR A 151 17.91 18.91 -19.45
N THR A 152 18.78 19.68 -18.80
CA THR A 152 18.74 19.88 -17.35
C THR A 152 17.51 20.72 -17.04
N VAL A 153 16.32 20.10 -17.15
CA VAL A 153 15.10 20.70 -16.64
C VAL A 153 15.32 20.85 -15.15
N GLU A 154 15.13 22.06 -14.62
CA GLU A 154 15.03 22.27 -13.19
C GLU A 154 13.77 21.55 -12.72
N LEU A 155 13.91 20.26 -12.40
CA LEU A 155 12.77 19.35 -12.17
C LEU A 155 11.91 19.85 -11.03
N LEU A 156 12.50 20.46 -10.01
CA LEU A 156 11.79 20.96 -8.86
C LEU A 156 12.42 22.31 -8.49
N PRO A 157 11.89 23.42 -9.01
CA PRO A 157 12.49 24.74 -8.80
C PRO A 157 12.75 25.04 -7.33
N GLY A 158 14.00 25.33 -6.98
CA GLY A 158 14.41 25.60 -5.61
C GLY A 158 14.36 24.41 -4.64
N VAL A 159 14.33 23.17 -5.12
CA VAL A 159 14.50 21.96 -4.30
C VAL A 159 15.87 21.36 -4.58
N THR A 160 16.65 21.10 -3.52
CA THR A 160 17.99 20.49 -3.63
C THR A 160 18.09 19.14 -2.90
N GLU A 161 17.16 18.87 -1.98
CA GLU A 161 17.11 17.66 -1.17
C GLU A 161 15.68 17.08 -1.13
N LEU A 162 15.58 15.76 -1.21
CA LEU A 162 14.36 14.99 -1.00
C LEU A 162 14.46 14.22 0.32
N CYS A 163 13.47 14.35 1.19
CA CYS A 163 13.40 13.57 2.43
C CYS A 163 12.19 12.63 2.40
N VAL A 164 12.42 11.33 2.20
CA VAL A 164 11.35 10.31 2.23
C VAL A 164 11.05 9.94 3.68
N VAL A 165 9.77 9.97 4.06
CA VAL A 165 9.36 9.76 5.46
C VAL A 165 8.24 8.73 5.61
N GLY A 166 8.36 7.89 6.64
CA GLY A 166 7.34 6.94 7.08
C GLY A 166 7.54 5.52 6.55
N LEU A 167 8.46 5.35 5.60
CA LEU A 167 8.90 4.05 5.13
C LEU A 167 10.16 3.62 5.89
N ALA A 168 10.27 2.32 6.17
CA ALA A 168 11.55 1.74 6.58
C ALA A 168 12.57 1.90 5.45
N GLU A 169 12.19 1.50 4.23
CA GLU A 169 12.96 1.73 3.01
C GLU A 169 12.01 1.96 1.81
N PRO A 170 12.41 2.78 0.82
CA PRO A 170 11.76 2.80 -0.49
C PRO A 170 11.88 1.42 -1.17
N ASN A 171 10.81 0.98 -1.85
CA ASN A 171 10.84 -0.24 -2.65
C ASN A 171 11.71 -0.05 -3.91
N GLY A 172 11.92 -1.13 -4.69
CA GLY A 172 12.81 -1.13 -5.86
C GLY A 172 12.50 -0.02 -6.87
N VAL A 173 11.24 0.09 -7.29
CA VAL A 173 10.84 1.12 -8.29
C VAL A 173 10.90 2.55 -7.74
N GLN A 174 10.65 2.75 -6.45
CA GLN A 174 10.81 4.05 -5.78
C GLN A 174 12.29 4.45 -5.68
N ARG A 175 13.16 3.49 -5.37
CA ARG A 175 14.60 3.69 -5.27
C ARG A 175 15.20 4.09 -6.61
N GLU A 176 14.84 3.39 -7.69
CA GLU A 176 15.27 3.75 -9.04
C GLU A 176 14.81 5.15 -9.45
N LEU A 177 13.59 5.54 -9.09
CA LEU A 177 13.11 6.90 -9.34
C LEU A 177 13.94 7.93 -8.57
N LEU A 178 14.23 7.69 -7.29
CA LEU A 178 15.06 8.58 -6.47
C LEU A 178 16.51 8.66 -7.01
N GLU A 179 17.06 7.56 -7.49
CA GLU A 179 18.37 7.52 -8.15
C GLU A 179 18.37 8.33 -9.45
N ALA A 180 17.34 8.18 -10.29
CA ALA A 180 17.20 8.99 -11.50
C ALA A 180 17.04 10.49 -11.20
N LEU A 181 16.38 10.84 -10.09
CA LEU A 181 16.34 12.22 -9.58
C LEU A 181 17.71 12.68 -9.05
N ALA A 182 18.49 11.77 -8.45
CA ALA A 182 19.83 12.08 -7.95
C ALA A 182 20.86 12.30 -9.05
N GLU A 183 20.76 11.53 -10.14
CA GLU A 183 21.49 11.76 -11.40
C GLU A 183 21.24 13.18 -11.96
N ARG A 184 20.15 13.84 -11.53
CA ARG A 184 19.76 15.21 -11.90
C ARG A 184 20.17 16.28 -10.87
N GLY A 185 21.00 15.90 -9.91
CA GLY A 185 21.57 16.83 -8.91
C GLY A 185 20.77 16.96 -7.61
N LEU A 186 19.70 16.17 -7.43
CA LEU A 186 18.98 16.12 -6.15
C LEU A 186 19.68 15.17 -5.18
N THR A 187 19.81 15.58 -3.92
CA THR A 187 20.19 14.63 -2.86
C THR A 187 18.93 14.00 -2.29
N TYR A 188 19.00 12.77 -1.78
CA TYR A 188 17.87 12.20 -1.06
C TYR A 188 18.27 11.46 0.20
N SER A 189 17.40 11.52 1.21
CA SER A 189 17.51 10.77 2.46
C SER A 189 16.18 10.09 2.78
N HIS A 190 16.22 9.05 3.62
CA HIS A 190 15.03 8.39 4.13
C HIS A 190 15.04 8.40 5.67
N ARG A 191 13.86 8.61 6.27
CA ARG A 191 13.68 8.65 7.72
C ARG A 191 12.37 7.97 8.12
N LEU A 192 12.37 7.26 9.24
CA LEU A 192 11.12 6.70 9.78
C LEU A 192 10.16 7.80 10.25
N SER A 193 10.70 8.87 10.86
CA SER A 193 9.92 9.96 11.43
C SER A 193 10.66 11.29 11.32
N LEU A 194 9.90 12.38 11.13
CA LEU A 194 10.40 13.75 11.32
C LEU A 194 10.17 14.28 12.73
N LEU A 195 9.31 13.61 13.50
CA LEU A 195 9.15 13.96 14.91
C LEU A 195 10.40 13.53 15.66
N PRO A 196 10.91 14.38 16.56
CA PRO A 196 12.00 13.99 17.44
C PRO A 196 11.60 12.72 18.20
N PRO A 197 12.53 11.77 18.41
CA PRO A 197 12.24 10.61 19.23
C PRO A 197 11.84 11.10 20.62
N SER A 198 10.64 10.72 21.07
CA SER A 198 10.28 10.86 22.48
C SER A 198 11.19 9.92 23.28
N ARG A 199 11.80 10.42 24.37
CA ARG A 199 12.50 9.53 25.29
C ARG A 199 11.49 8.49 25.77
N PRO A 200 11.74 7.18 25.61
CA PRO A 200 10.84 6.18 26.16
C PRO A 200 10.86 6.37 27.67
N GLN A 201 9.76 6.89 28.23
CA GLN A 201 9.71 7.14 29.67
C GLN A 201 9.80 5.81 30.43
N GLN A 202 9.12 4.76 29.92
CA GLN A 202 9.13 3.41 30.47
C GLN A 202 8.79 2.40 29.36
N LEU A 203 9.69 1.44 29.09
CA LEU A 203 9.37 0.25 28.29
C LEU A 203 9.09 -0.90 29.25
N GLN A 204 7.93 -1.56 29.09
CA GLN A 204 7.53 -2.69 29.90
C GLN A 204 7.18 -3.87 28.99
N LEU A 205 7.72 -5.05 29.31
CA LEU A 205 7.34 -6.30 28.68
C LEU A 205 6.48 -7.08 29.66
N LEU A 206 5.27 -7.43 29.22
CA LEU A 206 4.31 -8.23 29.99
C LEU A 206 4.07 -9.54 29.25
N THR A 207 3.85 -10.63 30.00
CA THR A 207 3.49 -11.93 29.45
C THR A 207 2.14 -12.35 30.01
N ALA A 208 1.35 -13.05 29.20
CA ALA A 208 0.10 -13.67 29.61
C ALA A 208 0.04 -15.09 29.06
N ALA A 209 -0.73 -15.96 29.72
CA ALA A 209 -0.85 -17.37 29.33
C ALA A 209 -1.66 -17.57 28.04
N GLU A 210 -2.54 -16.64 27.69
CA GLU A 210 -3.46 -16.75 26.56
C GLU A 210 -3.77 -15.38 25.93
N PRO A 211 -4.20 -15.32 24.65
CA PRO A 211 -4.48 -14.06 23.95
C PRO A 211 -5.50 -13.15 24.65
N TYR A 212 -6.52 -13.73 25.30
CA TYR A 212 -7.47 -12.94 26.06
C TYR A 212 -6.83 -12.29 27.31
N GLY A 213 -5.93 -13.01 27.98
CA GLY A 213 -5.13 -12.50 29.08
C GLY A 213 -4.21 -11.34 28.66
N GLU A 214 -3.61 -11.41 27.47
CA GLU A 214 -2.81 -10.31 26.89
C GLU A 214 -3.66 -9.05 26.74
N ILE A 215 -4.84 -9.16 26.12
CA ILE A 215 -5.73 -8.02 25.92
C ILE A 215 -6.26 -7.46 27.24
N ARG A 216 -6.56 -8.31 28.21
CA ARG A 216 -6.93 -7.88 29.56
C ARG A 216 -5.82 -7.06 30.22
N ALA A 217 -4.57 -7.53 30.17
CA ALA A 217 -3.42 -6.82 30.70
C ALA A 217 -3.19 -5.47 30.00
N VAL A 218 -3.39 -5.42 28.67
CA VAL A 218 -3.38 -4.17 27.91
C VAL A 218 -4.48 -3.23 28.38
N ALA A 219 -5.71 -3.71 28.55
CA ALA A 219 -6.84 -2.91 29.03
C ALA A 219 -6.60 -2.36 30.45
N ASP A 220 -6.08 -3.19 31.36
CA ASP A 220 -5.67 -2.76 32.71
C ASP A 220 -4.65 -1.61 32.64
N ARG A 221 -3.67 -1.70 31.74
CA ARG A 221 -2.67 -0.65 31.55
C ARG A 221 -3.28 0.63 30.98
N VAL A 222 -4.18 0.52 30.01
CA VAL A 222 -4.89 1.66 29.43
C VAL A 222 -5.74 2.37 30.48
N VAL A 223 -6.50 1.64 31.30
CA VAL A 223 -7.27 2.22 32.42
C VAL A 223 -6.33 2.98 33.36
N GLY A 224 -5.20 2.38 33.75
CA GLY A 224 -4.22 3.04 34.61
C GLY A 224 -3.67 4.36 34.01
N LEU A 225 -3.41 4.39 32.71
CA LEU A 225 -2.97 5.61 32.01
C LEU A 225 -4.08 6.68 31.99
N LEU A 226 -5.31 6.30 31.69
CA LEU A 226 -6.46 7.22 31.69
C LEU A 226 -6.74 7.78 33.08
N SER A 227 -6.69 6.93 34.13
CA SER A 227 -6.83 7.37 35.52
C SER A 227 -5.71 8.31 35.97
N ALA A 228 -4.52 8.20 35.38
CA ALA A 228 -3.41 9.12 35.59
C ALA A 228 -3.53 10.43 34.78
N GLY A 229 -4.62 10.63 34.04
CA GLY A 229 -4.90 11.85 33.28
C GLY A 229 -4.43 11.83 31.82
N ALA A 230 -3.97 10.70 31.29
CA ALA A 230 -3.63 10.60 29.86
C ALA A 230 -4.88 10.79 28.99
N SER A 231 -4.73 11.45 27.84
CA SER A 231 -5.81 11.55 26.86
C SER A 231 -5.96 10.23 26.11
N VAL A 232 -7.20 9.86 25.78
CA VAL A 232 -7.49 8.72 24.89
C VAL A 232 -6.77 8.88 23.54
N ASN A 233 -6.59 10.11 23.05
CA ASN A 233 -5.92 10.37 21.77
C ASN A 233 -4.40 10.11 21.82
N ASP A 234 -3.82 9.99 23.03
CA ASP A 234 -2.39 9.73 23.23
C ASP A 234 -2.09 8.23 23.37
N ILE A 235 -3.13 7.39 23.43
CA ILE A 235 -3.01 5.95 23.63
C ILE A 235 -3.34 5.23 22.32
N ALA A 236 -2.40 4.41 21.84
CA ALA A 236 -2.59 3.54 20.69
C ALA A 236 -2.36 2.08 21.09
N VAL A 237 -3.25 1.20 20.65
CA VAL A 237 -3.10 -0.26 20.80
C VAL A 237 -2.86 -0.85 19.41
N VAL A 238 -1.70 -1.49 19.25
CA VAL A 238 -1.30 -2.16 18.01
C VAL A 238 -1.32 -3.65 18.24
N TYR A 239 -1.94 -4.40 17.32
CA TYR A 239 -2.07 -5.84 17.39
C TYR A 239 -1.74 -6.48 16.04
N PRO A 240 -1.27 -7.74 16.03
CA PRO A 240 -0.69 -8.37 14.83
C PRO A 240 -1.75 -8.83 13.82
N SER A 241 -3.00 -9.06 14.23
CA SER A 241 -4.04 -9.59 13.33
C SER A 241 -5.45 -9.11 13.72
N GLU A 242 -6.37 -9.13 12.74
CA GLU A 242 -7.78 -8.77 12.96
C GLU A 242 -8.50 -9.68 13.99
N GLN A 243 -7.95 -10.86 14.31
CA GLN A 243 -8.55 -11.75 15.32
C GLN A 243 -8.60 -11.08 16.70
N TYR A 244 -7.54 -10.32 17.03
CA TYR A 244 -7.45 -9.57 18.29
C TYR A 244 -8.47 -8.44 18.37
N LEU A 245 -8.87 -7.84 17.25
CA LEU A 245 -9.81 -6.71 17.24
C LEU A 245 -11.12 -7.04 17.98
N SER A 246 -11.66 -8.25 17.78
CA SER A 246 -12.89 -8.67 18.46
C SER A 246 -12.70 -8.81 19.97
N LEU A 247 -11.51 -9.26 20.42
CA LEU A 247 -11.16 -9.36 21.83
C LEU A 247 -10.96 -7.97 22.44
N VAL A 248 -10.23 -7.08 21.74
CA VAL A 248 -10.02 -5.69 22.16
C VAL A 248 -11.35 -4.97 22.31
N GLN A 249 -12.24 -5.05 21.32
CA GLN A 249 -13.56 -4.39 21.38
C GLN A 249 -14.37 -4.85 22.58
N LYS A 250 -14.51 -6.17 22.79
CA LYS A 250 -15.28 -6.72 23.92
C LYS A 250 -14.69 -6.31 25.27
N GLU A 251 -13.38 -6.43 25.43
CA GLU A 251 -12.73 -6.12 26.72
C GLU A 251 -12.72 -4.63 27.02
N PHE A 252 -12.56 -3.78 25.99
CA PHE A 252 -12.57 -2.33 26.16
C PHE A 252 -14.00 -1.81 26.41
N GLU A 253 -15.00 -2.34 25.71
CA GLU A 253 -16.41 -2.05 25.95
C GLU A 253 -16.82 -2.43 27.38
N ARG A 254 -16.42 -3.62 27.86
CA ARG A 254 -16.66 -4.07 29.24
C ARG A 254 -16.11 -3.11 30.31
N ARG A 255 -15.09 -2.32 29.96
CA ARG A 255 -14.38 -1.41 30.87
C ARG A 255 -14.65 0.07 30.57
N ASP A 256 -15.65 0.35 29.74
CA ASP A 256 -16.00 1.70 29.30
C ASP A 256 -14.82 2.49 28.67
N ILE A 257 -13.88 1.78 28.03
CA ILE A 257 -12.75 2.41 27.33
C ILE A 257 -13.21 2.76 25.91
N PRO A 258 -13.24 4.05 25.52
CA PRO A 258 -13.66 4.44 24.18
C PRO A 258 -12.67 3.96 23.12
N VAL A 259 -13.14 3.14 22.18
CA VAL A 259 -12.32 2.61 21.08
C VAL A 259 -12.64 3.34 19.78
N ARG A 260 -11.62 3.97 19.19
CA ARG A 260 -11.64 4.41 17.79
C ARG A 260 -10.82 3.44 16.95
N ALA A 261 -11.42 2.31 16.61
CA ALA A 261 -10.79 1.38 15.68
C ALA A 261 -10.83 1.96 14.27
N SER A 262 -9.68 1.96 13.58
CA SER A 262 -9.61 2.25 12.14
C SER A 262 -10.24 1.09 11.36
N LEU A 263 -11.57 0.98 11.45
CA LEU A 263 -12.32 -0.03 10.73
C LEU A 263 -12.56 0.49 9.31
N THR A 264 -11.79 -0.01 8.37
CA THR A 264 -12.24 -0.03 6.97
C THR A 264 -13.41 -1.01 6.92
N LYS A 265 -14.64 -0.53 7.19
CA LYS A 265 -15.83 -1.35 7.06
C LYS A 265 -15.83 -1.93 5.65
N LYS A 266 -15.83 -3.26 5.54
CA LYS A 266 -15.98 -3.93 4.24
C LYS A 266 -17.25 -3.39 3.59
N LEU A 267 -17.15 -2.88 2.37
CA LEU A 267 -18.31 -2.34 1.64
C LEU A 267 -19.47 -3.35 1.58
N ALA A 268 -19.16 -4.65 1.50
CA ALA A 268 -20.15 -5.74 1.53
C ALA A 268 -20.98 -5.83 2.83
N ALA A 269 -20.52 -5.21 3.93
CA ALA A 269 -21.28 -5.11 5.17
C ALA A 269 -22.32 -3.97 5.16
N ILE A 270 -22.28 -3.09 4.14
CA ILE A 270 -23.27 -2.04 3.94
C ILE A 270 -24.52 -2.67 3.30
N PRO A 271 -25.72 -2.54 3.90
CA PRO A 271 -26.94 -3.21 3.42
C PRO A 271 -27.20 -3.03 1.92
N LEU A 272 -27.09 -1.80 1.42
CA LEU A 272 -27.28 -1.50 0.00
C LEU A 272 -26.34 -2.32 -0.92
N ILE A 273 -25.06 -2.43 -0.55
CA ILE A 273 -24.09 -3.18 -1.34
C ILE A 273 -24.34 -4.68 -1.22
N ARG A 274 -24.70 -5.17 -0.03
CA ARG A 274 -25.10 -6.56 0.16
C ARG A 274 -26.30 -6.91 -0.73
N ASP A 275 -27.32 -6.08 -0.75
CA ASP A 275 -28.55 -6.32 -1.51
C ASP A 275 -28.28 -6.29 -3.02
N LEU A 276 -27.40 -5.38 -3.48
CA LEU A 276 -26.91 -5.37 -4.87
C LEU A 276 -26.12 -6.64 -5.23
N LEU A 277 -25.25 -7.11 -4.33
CA LEU A 277 -24.48 -8.34 -4.54
C LEU A 277 -25.39 -9.58 -4.56
N SER A 278 -26.39 -9.64 -3.69
CA SER A 278 -27.39 -10.72 -3.66
C SER A 278 -28.22 -10.76 -4.94
N GLY A 279 -28.73 -9.62 -5.41
CA GLY A 279 -29.49 -9.54 -6.66
C GLY A 279 -28.68 -9.94 -7.90
N TYR A 280 -27.36 -9.69 -7.88
CA TYR A 280 -26.47 -10.15 -8.95
C TYR A 280 -26.26 -11.67 -8.92
N ALA A 281 -26.05 -12.25 -7.74
CA ALA A 281 -25.86 -13.69 -7.58
C ALA A 281 -27.09 -14.50 -8.03
N GLU A 282 -28.30 -14.03 -7.74
CA GLU A 282 -29.55 -14.66 -8.19
C GLU A 282 -29.70 -14.67 -9.72
N ARG A 283 -29.23 -13.61 -10.40
CA ARG A 283 -29.26 -13.54 -11.87
C ARG A 283 -28.19 -14.43 -12.51
N ALA A 284 -27.00 -14.45 -11.95
CA ALA A 284 -25.90 -15.30 -12.44
C ALA A 284 -26.25 -16.79 -12.33
N GLY A 285 -26.90 -17.19 -11.23
CA GLY A 285 -27.39 -18.56 -11.06
C GLY A 285 -28.49 -18.95 -12.06
N LYS A 286 -29.40 -18.03 -12.42
CA LYS A 286 -30.44 -18.31 -13.42
C LYS A 286 -29.90 -18.44 -14.85
N ALA A 287 -28.82 -17.74 -15.19
CA ALA A 287 -28.19 -17.85 -16.50
C ALA A 287 -27.51 -19.21 -16.74
N THR A 288 -27.07 -19.90 -15.68
CA THR A 288 -26.41 -21.21 -15.78
C THR A 288 -27.37 -22.38 -15.96
N PHE A 289 -28.67 -22.19 -15.71
CA PHE A 289 -29.70 -23.23 -15.86
C PHE A 289 -30.53 -23.11 -17.16
N ALA A 290 -30.23 -22.12 -18.01
CA ALA A 290 -30.96 -21.89 -19.27
C ALA A 290 -30.28 -22.49 -20.51
N GLU A 291 -29.15 -23.19 -20.37
CA GLU A 291 -28.39 -23.81 -21.47
C GLU A 291 -28.37 -25.36 -21.43
N HIS A 292 -29.40 -25.99 -20.88
CA HIS A 292 -29.63 -27.43 -21.00
C HIS A 292 -31.01 -27.72 -21.59
#